data_AF-A0A973R0Y3-F1
#
_entry.id   AF-A0A973R0Y3-F1
#
_cell.length_a   1.000
_cell.length_b   1.000
_cell.length_c   1.000
_cell.angle_alpha   90.00
_cell.angle_beta   90.00
_cell.angle_gamma   90.00
#
_symmetry.space_group_name_H-M   'P 1'
#
loop_
_entity.id
_entity.type
_entity.pdbx_description
1 polymer ?
#
loop_
_entity_poly.entity_id
_entity_poly.type
_entity_poly.pdbx_seq_one_letter_code
_entity_poly.pdbx_strand_id
1 'polypeptide(L)'
;MSAPARDRNRRYLVTVGPLGLPDEPQDVHLAVSSWNTRWTGWVHGQAICGRTTAQGELDDGATVTCEDCENLRPDYERILGGDPPELTAAEARTEVDRLGLALYRAQDALAFVGECCDIADREGRPITTAQVREWLKGAQCARQAGLVVEVPDTPA
;
A
#
# COMPACT_ATOMS: atom_id res chain seq x y z
N MET A 1 7.17 -1.26 33.57
CA MET A 1 5.84 -0.63 33.39
C MET A 1 5.25 -1.25 32.14
N SER A 2 4.14 -1.98 32.23
CA SER A 2 3.54 -2.59 31.04
C SER A 2 2.89 -1.50 30.18
N ALA A 3 3.13 -1.55 28.87
CA ALA A 3 2.48 -0.65 27.92
C ALA A 3 0.94 -0.70 28.08
N PRO A 4 0.22 0.41 27.88
CA PRO A 4 -1.24 0.41 27.96
C PRO A 4 -1.85 -0.59 26.97
N ALA A 5 -2.93 -1.25 27.37
CA ALA A 5 -3.63 -2.20 26.51
C ALA A 5 -4.16 -1.49 25.25
N ARG A 6 -3.73 -1.96 24.08
CA ARG A 6 -4.18 -1.45 22.76
C ARG A 6 -5.67 -1.73 22.54
N ASP A 7 -6.37 -0.79 21.91
CA ASP A 7 -7.80 -0.89 21.55
C ASP A 7 -7.98 -1.90 20.41
N ARG A 8 -8.74 -2.96 20.67
CA ARG A 8 -9.00 -4.05 19.72
C ARG A 8 -9.79 -3.62 18.47
N ASN A 9 -10.45 -2.46 18.51
CA ASN A 9 -11.19 -1.93 17.35
C ASN A 9 -10.32 -1.05 16.45
N ARG A 10 -9.07 -0.77 16.85
CA ARG A 10 -8.13 0.06 16.08
C ARG A 10 -7.05 -0.79 15.42
N ARG A 11 -6.43 -0.20 14.42
CA ARG A 11 -5.26 -0.72 13.73
C ARG A 11 -4.06 0.16 14.07
N TYR A 12 -2.88 -0.44 14.13
CA TYR A 12 -1.66 0.21 14.58
C TYR A 12 -0.53 -0.08 13.61
N LEU A 13 0.38 0.88 13.41
CA LEU A 13 1.68 0.57 12.84
C LEU A 13 2.58 -0.01 13.92
N VAL A 14 3.21 -1.13 13.62
CA VAL A 14 4.17 -1.79 14.50
C VAL A 14 5.44 -2.14 13.74
N THR A 15 6.55 -2.22 14.45
CA THR A 15 7.85 -2.62 13.92
C THR A 15 7.92 -4.13 13.82
N VAL A 16 8.37 -4.63 12.68
CA VAL A 16 8.52 -6.06 12.41
C VAL A 16 9.87 -6.34 11.78
N GLY A 17 10.42 -7.52 12.09
CA GLY A 17 11.69 -7.97 11.54
C GLY A 17 11.56 -8.50 10.11
N PRO A 18 12.69 -8.62 9.39
CA PRO A 18 12.75 -9.28 8.08
C PRO A 18 12.43 -10.78 8.22
N LEU A 19 12.09 -11.46 7.12
CA LEU A 19 11.84 -12.91 7.12
C LEU A 19 13.12 -13.75 7.37
N GLY A 20 14.30 -13.13 7.34
CA GLY A 20 15.58 -13.81 7.58
C GLY A 20 16.02 -14.71 6.42
N LEU A 21 15.69 -14.34 5.17
CA LEU A 21 16.15 -15.07 3.98
C LEU A 21 17.64 -14.82 3.70
N PRO A 22 18.37 -15.81 3.13
CA PRO A 22 19.74 -15.60 2.67
C PRO A 22 19.80 -14.47 1.64
N ASP A 23 20.82 -13.63 1.73
CA ASP A 23 21.10 -12.51 0.81
C ASP A 23 20.05 -11.39 0.74
N GLU A 24 19.04 -11.39 1.61
CA GLU A 24 18.09 -10.27 1.74
C GLU A 24 18.54 -9.26 2.81
N PRO A 25 18.30 -7.95 2.60
CA PRO A 25 18.51 -6.92 3.61
C PRO A 25 17.76 -7.26 4.90
N GLN A 26 18.44 -7.12 6.04
CA GLN A 26 17.88 -7.41 7.36
C GLN A 26 17.22 -6.16 7.97
N ASP A 27 16.47 -5.44 7.16
CA ASP A 27 15.88 -4.17 7.56
C ASP A 27 14.69 -4.37 8.51
N VAL A 28 14.54 -3.42 9.43
CA VAL A 28 13.33 -3.31 10.25
C VAL A 28 12.26 -2.59 9.44
N HIS A 29 11.09 -3.22 9.34
CA HIS A 29 9.96 -2.74 8.56
C HIS A 29 8.79 -2.29 9.45
N LEU A 30 7.82 -1.62 8.84
CA LEU A 30 6.51 -1.31 9.45
C LEU A 30 5.45 -2.23 8.87
N ALA A 31 4.59 -2.78 9.71
CA ALA A 31 3.40 -3.52 9.32
C ALA A 31 2.16 -2.99 10.03
N VAL A 32 1.00 -3.18 9.40
CA VAL A 32 -0.29 -2.91 10.04
C VAL A 32 -0.66 -4.08 10.94
N SER A 33 -0.80 -3.80 12.23
CA SER A 33 -1.29 -4.71 13.25
C SER A 33 -2.77 -4.49 13.51
N SER A 34 -3.55 -5.58 13.60
CA SER A 34 -4.98 -5.55 13.89
C SER A 34 -5.41 -6.71 14.79
N TRP A 35 -6.45 -6.53 15.59
CA TRP A 35 -7.01 -7.61 16.41
C TRP A 35 -7.79 -8.59 15.53
N ASN A 36 -7.46 -9.87 15.62
CA ASN A 36 -8.19 -10.93 14.96
C ASN A 36 -9.06 -11.68 15.98
N THR A 37 -10.39 -11.60 15.81
CA THR A 37 -11.36 -12.23 16.70
C THR A 37 -11.35 -13.76 16.64
N ARG A 38 -11.02 -14.35 15.49
CA ARG A 38 -10.96 -15.81 15.32
C ARG A 38 -9.76 -16.43 16.04
N TRP A 39 -8.66 -15.70 16.12
CA TRP A 39 -7.39 -16.18 16.72
C TRP A 39 -7.18 -15.62 18.12
N THR A 40 -8.06 -14.71 18.57
CA THR A 40 -7.99 -14.02 19.87
C THR A 40 -6.62 -13.37 20.10
N GLY A 41 -6.06 -12.75 19.06
CA GLY A 41 -4.70 -12.23 19.07
C GLY A 41 -4.48 -11.14 18.03
N TRP A 42 -3.37 -10.41 18.20
CA TRP A 42 -2.89 -9.45 17.20
C TRP A 42 -2.30 -10.20 16.01
N VAL A 43 -2.63 -9.74 14.81
CA VAL A 43 -2.07 -10.25 13.56
C VAL A 43 -1.42 -9.11 12.81
N HIS A 44 -0.26 -9.41 12.21
CA HIS A 44 0.52 -8.46 11.44
C HIS A 44 0.39 -8.79 9.96
N GLY A 45 0.01 -7.79 9.16
CA GLY A 45 0.03 -7.90 7.71
C GLY A 45 1.45 -7.97 7.15
N GLN A 46 1.54 -7.86 5.83
CA GLN A 46 2.80 -7.59 5.14
C GLN A 46 3.38 -6.24 5.59
N ALA A 47 4.68 -6.04 5.38
CA ALA A 47 5.25 -4.70 5.51
C ALA A 47 4.53 -3.71 4.59
N ILE A 48 4.40 -2.45 5.01
CA ILE A 48 3.76 -1.40 4.21
C ILE A 48 4.50 -1.11 2.90
N CYS A 49 5.80 -1.45 2.82
CA CYS A 49 6.58 -1.41 1.58
C CYS A 49 6.32 -2.61 0.64
N GLY A 50 5.48 -3.57 1.03
CA GLY A 50 5.19 -4.76 0.24
C GLY A 50 6.21 -5.89 0.35
N ARG A 51 7.12 -5.86 1.34
CA ARG A 51 7.99 -7.01 1.66
C ARG A 51 7.36 -7.94 2.68
N THR A 52 7.64 -9.25 2.54
CA THR A 52 7.25 -10.24 3.55
C THR A 52 8.17 -10.13 4.76
N THR A 53 7.59 -10.16 5.95
CA THR A 53 8.29 -9.98 7.23
C THR A 53 8.12 -11.20 8.11
N ALA A 54 8.98 -11.32 9.13
CA ALA A 54 8.75 -12.27 10.20
C ALA A 54 7.43 -11.96 10.91
N GLN A 55 6.79 -13.00 11.46
CA GLN A 55 5.63 -12.82 12.33
C GLN A 55 6.13 -12.49 13.73
N GLY A 56 5.65 -11.37 14.27
CA GLY A 56 6.01 -10.89 15.59
C GLY A 56 6.45 -9.44 15.56
N GLU A 57 5.93 -8.68 16.52
CA GLU A 57 6.37 -7.32 16.78
C GLU A 57 7.75 -7.33 17.45
N LEU A 58 8.63 -6.43 17.02
CA LEU A 58 9.89 -6.17 17.70
C LEU A 58 9.62 -5.35 18.98
N ASP A 59 10.57 -5.36 19.91
CA ASP A 59 10.44 -4.61 21.16
C ASP A 59 10.05 -3.13 20.94
N ASP A 60 9.21 -2.60 21.84
CA ASP A 60 8.78 -1.20 21.83
C ASP A 60 10.01 -0.28 21.77
N GLY A 61 10.17 0.42 20.64
CA GLY A 61 11.30 1.33 20.39
C GLY A 61 12.28 0.90 19.29
N ALA A 62 12.06 -0.26 18.64
CA ALA A 62 12.83 -0.62 17.45
C ALA A 62 12.75 0.49 16.38
N THR A 63 13.90 0.93 15.89
CA THR A 63 13.97 1.94 14.82
C THR A 63 13.73 1.27 13.48
N VAL A 64 12.88 1.85 12.65
CA VAL A 64 12.64 1.39 11.28
C VAL A 64 13.86 1.75 10.45
N THR A 65 14.39 0.78 9.70
CA THR A 65 15.56 0.99 8.84
C THR A 65 15.24 0.87 7.35
N CYS A 66 14.06 0.35 7.00
CA CYS A 66 13.59 0.31 5.62
C CYS A 66 13.13 1.71 5.16
N GLU A 67 13.86 2.31 4.23
CA GLU A 67 13.59 3.64 3.67
C GLU A 67 12.17 3.77 3.09
N ASP A 68 11.71 2.77 2.33
CA ASP A 68 10.34 2.76 1.79
C ASP A 68 9.28 2.79 2.89
N CYS A 69 9.51 2.08 4.00
CA CYS A 69 8.60 2.12 5.14
C CYS A 69 8.61 3.48 5.83
N GLU A 70 9.76 4.14 5.96
CA GLU A 70 9.82 5.49 6.51
C GLU A 70 9.09 6.50 5.63
N ASN A 71 9.28 6.43 4.31
CA ASN A 71 8.63 7.30 3.35
C ASN A 71 7.09 7.11 3.34
N LEU A 72 6.62 5.87 3.48
CA LEU A 72 5.17 5.55 3.51
C LEU A 72 4.52 5.77 4.87
N ARG A 73 5.29 5.92 5.95
CA ARG A 73 4.78 6.03 7.32
C ARG A 73 3.73 7.14 7.48
N PRO A 74 3.96 8.40 7.03
CA PRO A 74 3.00 9.48 7.26
C PRO A 74 1.62 9.21 6.62
N ASP A 75 1.61 8.56 5.46
CA ASP A 75 0.37 8.19 4.77
C ASP A 75 -0.42 7.14 5.55
N TYR A 76 0.26 6.12 6.06
CA TYR A 76 -0.38 5.10 6.87
C TYR A 76 -0.83 5.63 8.23
N GLU A 77 -0.03 6.49 8.88
CA GLU A 77 -0.43 7.16 10.13
C GLU A 77 -1.70 7.99 9.92
N ARG A 78 -1.81 8.71 8.80
CA ARG A 78 -3.03 9.45 8.44
C ARG A 78 -4.23 8.52 8.19
N ILE A 79 -4.03 7.40 7.50
CA ILE A 79 -5.09 6.41 7.23
C ILE A 79 -5.58 5.73 8.52
N LEU A 80 -4.67 5.44 9.45
CA LEU A 80 -4.94 4.69 10.68
C LEU A 80 -5.34 5.60 11.87
N GLY A 81 -4.95 6.87 11.81
CA GLY A 81 -5.11 7.86 12.87
C GLY A 81 -6.55 8.17 13.25
N GLY A 82 -7.49 8.08 12.30
CA GLY A 82 -8.90 8.39 12.53
C GLY A 82 -9.17 9.89 12.73
N ASP A 83 -10.37 10.29 12.34
CA ASP A 83 -10.86 11.64 11.99
C ASP A 83 -9.95 12.41 11.00
N PRO A 84 -10.39 12.58 9.74
CA PRO A 84 -9.62 13.37 8.78
C PRO A 84 -9.49 14.81 9.29
N PRO A 85 -8.31 15.43 9.16
CA PRO A 85 -8.12 16.80 9.58
C PRO A 85 -9.11 17.72 8.87
N GLU A 86 -9.64 18.73 9.58
CA GLU A 86 -10.37 19.81 8.94
C GLU A 86 -9.43 20.53 7.95
N LEU A 87 -9.86 20.66 6.70
CA LEU A 87 -9.10 21.32 5.65
C LEU A 87 -9.64 22.73 5.40
N THR A 88 -8.75 23.69 5.16
CA THR A 88 -9.13 24.95 4.54
C THR A 88 -9.62 24.73 3.11
N ALA A 89 -10.32 25.70 2.52
CA ALA A 89 -10.77 25.61 1.13
C ALA A 89 -9.61 25.50 0.12
N ALA A 90 -8.42 25.99 0.46
CA ALA A 90 -7.22 25.85 -0.38
C ALA A 90 -6.67 24.42 -0.30
N GLU A 91 -6.51 23.89 0.91
CA GLU A 91 -6.04 22.51 1.12
C GLU A 91 -7.02 21.48 0.55
N ALA A 92 -8.33 21.73 0.65
CA ALA A 92 -9.35 20.89 0.04
C ALA A 92 -9.22 20.84 -1.49
N ARG A 93 -8.86 21.94 -2.16
CA ARG A 93 -8.62 21.95 -3.62
C ARG A 93 -7.38 21.13 -3.97
N THR A 94 -6.28 21.34 -3.25
CA THR A 94 -5.06 20.54 -3.43
C THR A 94 -5.33 19.05 -3.21
N GLU A 95 -6.13 18.71 -2.21
CA GLU A 95 -6.51 17.32 -1.95
C GLU A 95 -7.40 16.75 -3.07
N VAL A 96 -8.34 17.54 -3.59
CA VAL A 96 -9.14 17.17 -4.77
C VAL A 96 -8.25 16.93 -6.00
N ASP A 97 -7.27 17.80 -6.27
CA ASP A 97 -6.36 17.64 -7.41
C ASP A 97 -5.53 16.35 -7.26
N ARG A 98 -5.00 16.11 -6.06
CA ARG A 98 -4.26 14.89 -5.72
C ARG A 98 -5.10 13.63 -5.89
N LEU A 99 -6.33 13.65 -5.39
CA LEU A 99 -7.28 12.54 -5.49
C LEU A 99 -7.76 12.33 -6.93
N GLY A 100 -7.97 13.40 -7.68
CA GLY A 100 -8.35 13.37 -9.09
C GLY A 100 -7.27 12.68 -9.93
N LEU A 101 -6.01 13.04 -9.72
CA LEU A 101 -4.88 12.38 -10.36
C LEU A 101 -4.77 10.89 -9.98
N ALA A 102 -5.00 10.55 -8.70
CA ALA A 102 -4.99 9.17 -8.25
C ALA A 102 -6.14 8.35 -8.90
N LEU A 103 -7.33 8.93 -8.99
CA LEU A 103 -8.50 8.32 -9.65
C LEU A 103 -8.24 8.09 -11.13
N TYR A 104 -7.71 9.10 -11.84
CA TYR A 104 -7.34 9.00 -13.24
C TYR A 104 -6.37 7.83 -13.49
N ARG A 105 -5.31 7.74 -12.68
CA ARG A 105 -4.34 6.63 -12.76
C ARG A 105 -4.97 5.27 -12.47
N ALA A 106 -5.92 5.22 -11.54
CA ALA A 106 -6.64 3.97 -11.25
C ALA A 106 -7.52 3.56 -12.43
N GLN A 107 -8.24 4.50 -13.04
CA GLN A 107 -9.07 4.25 -14.22
C GLN A 107 -8.24 3.77 -15.42
N ASP A 108 -7.09 4.39 -15.66
CA ASP A 108 -6.14 3.97 -16.69
C ASP A 108 -5.63 2.53 -16.47
N ALA A 109 -5.31 2.17 -15.23
CA ALA A 109 -4.90 0.80 -14.90
C ALA A 109 -6.02 -0.23 -15.17
N LEU A 110 -7.27 0.15 -14.91
CA LEU A 110 -8.44 -0.69 -15.19
C LEU A 110 -8.67 -0.84 -16.70
N ALA A 111 -8.50 0.23 -17.47
CA ALA A 111 -8.59 0.19 -18.93
C ALA A 111 -7.55 -0.77 -19.52
N PHE A 112 -6.29 -0.68 -19.08
CA PHE A 112 -5.22 -1.60 -19.48
C PHE A 112 -5.54 -3.08 -19.15
N VAL A 113 -6.07 -3.35 -17.96
CA VAL A 113 -6.50 -4.70 -17.58
C VAL A 113 -7.66 -5.18 -18.47
N GLY A 114 -8.58 -4.28 -18.81
CA GLY A 114 -9.66 -4.55 -19.77
C GLY A 114 -9.12 -4.99 -21.13
N GLU A 115 -8.17 -4.25 -21.70
CA GLU A 115 -7.51 -4.62 -22.96
C GLU A 115 -6.80 -5.99 -22.87
N CYS A 116 -6.13 -6.27 -21.74
CA CYS A 116 -5.51 -7.58 -21.51
C CYS A 116 -6.53 -8.72 -21.49
N CYS A 117 -7.71 -8.49 -20.90
CA CYS A 117 -8.81 -9.45 -20.91
C CYS A 117 -9.34 -9.68 -22.34
N ASP A 118 -9.57 -8.62 -23.11
CA ASP A 118 -10.05 -8.72 -24.50
C ASP A 118 -9.06 -9.48 -25.39
N ILE A 119 -7.75 -9.27 -25.20
CA ILE A 119 -6.71 -10.02 -25.90
C ILE A 119 -6.76 -11.51 -25.52
N ALA A 120 -6.85 -11.83 -24.22
CA ALA A 120 -6.90 -13.21 -23.75
C ALA A 120 -8.15 -13.94 -24.25
N ASP A 121 -9.30 -13.28 -24.29
CA ASP A 121 -10.54 -13.82 -24.86
C ASP A 121 -10.38 -14.13 -26.35
N ARG A 122 -9.84 -13.18 -27.13
CA ARG A 122 -9.54 -13.37 -28.56
C ARG A 122 -8.58 -14.53 -28.82
N GLU A 123 -7.64 -14.78 -27.91
CA GLU A 123 -6.68 -15.89 -27.98
C GLU A 123 -7.22 -17.23 -27.45
N GLY A 124 -8.41 -17.24 -26.84
CA GLY A 124 -8.93 -18.42 -26.13
C GLY A 124 -8.08 -18.82 -24.92
N ARG A 125 -7.34 -17.87 -24.34
CA ARG A 125 -6.40 -18.11 -23.23
C ARG A 125 -7.12 -17.97 -21.88
N PRO A 126 -7.03 -18.95 -20.97
CA PRO A 126 -7.64 -18.83 -19.65
C PRO A 126 -6.97 -17.73 -18.81
N ILE A 127 -7.79 -17.00 -18.05
CA ILE A 127 -7.37 -15.92 -17.15
C ILE A 127 -7.49 -16.39 -15.69
N THR A 128 -6.47 -16.11 -14.89
CA THR A 128 -6.43 -16.40 -13.46
C THR A 128 -6.35 -15.13 -12.63
N THR A 129 -6.76 -15.19 -11.36
CA THR A 129 -6.62 -14.07 -10.42
C THR A 129 -5.16 -13.63 -10.24
N ALA A 130 -4.19 -14.54 -10.34
CA ALA A 130 -2.77 -14.20 -10.27
C ALA A 130 -2.34 -13.32 -11.46
N GLN A 131 -2.78 -13.66 -12.68
CA GLN A 131 -2.46 -12.85 -13.88
C GLN A 131 -3.07 -11.46 -13.83
N VAL A 132 -4.32 -11.33 -13.36
CA VAL A 132 -4.95 -10.01 -13.18
C VAL A 132 -4.16 -9.14 -12.20
N ARG A 133 -3.65 -9.72 -11.10
CA ARG A 133 -2.78 -9.02 -10.15
C ARG A 133 -1.46 -8.59 -10.79
N GLU A 134 -0.86 -9.41 -11.63
CA GLU A 134 0.37 -9.06 -12.35
C GLU A 134 0.15 -7.95 -13.38
N TRP A 135 -0.98 -7.93 -14.11
CA TRP A 135 -1.31 -6.84 -15.03
C TRP A 135 -1.46 -5.49 -14.31
N LEU A 136 -2.10 -5.49 -13.12
CA LEU A 136 -2.21 -4.30 -12.28
C LEU A 136 -0.83 -3.79 -11.80
N LYS A 137 0.09 -4.71 -11.46
CA LYS A 137 1.49 -4.36 -11.13
C LYS A 137 2.23 -3.79 -12.34
N GLY A 138 2.02 -4.35 -13.52
CA GLY A 138 2.63 -3.86 -14.77
C GLY A 138 2.28 -2.40 -15.06
N ALA A 139 1.00 -2.04 -14.92
CA ALA A 139 0.54 -0.65 -15.05
C ALA A 139 1.19 0.28 -13.99
N GLN A 140 1.42 -0.22 -12.78
CA GLN A 140 2.13 0.51 -11.74
C GLN A 140 3.62 0.71 -12.07
N CYS A 141 4.31 -0.32 -12.56
CA CYS A 141 5.72 -0.26 -12.93
C CYS A 141 5.97 0.69 -14.12
N ALA A 142 5.10 0.66 -15.14
CA ALA A 142 5.21 1.56 -16.30
C ALA A 142 5.11 3.04 -15.89
N ARG A 143 4.25 3.35 -14.91
CA ARG A 143 4.12 4.70 -14.34
C ARG A 143 5.36 5.12 -13.54
N GLN A 144 5.90 4.23 -12.71
CA GLN A 144 7.13 4.50 -11.95
C GLN A 144 8.35 4.72 -12.85
N ALA A 145 8.38 4.05 -14.01
CA ALA A 145 9.43 4.19 -15.01
C ALA A 145 9.25 5.42 -15.93
N GLY A 146 8.19 6.22 -15.76
CA GLY A 146 7.90 7.38 -16.63
C GLY A 146 7.56 7.01 -18.08
N LEU A 147 7.15 5.76 -18.32
CA LEU A 147 6.84 5.25 -19.67
C LEU A 147 5.39 5.52 -20.10
N VAL A 148 4.57 6.11 -19.21
CA VAL A 148 3.22 6.57 -19.54
C VAL A 148 3.30 8.05 -19.89
N VAL A 149 2.98 8.39 -21.14
CA VAL A 149 2.99 9.76 -21.63
C VAL A 149 1.82 10.51 -20.99
N GLU A 150 2.10 11.60 -20.26
CA GLU A 150 1.06 12.52 -19.82
C GLU A 150 0.39 13.12 -21.06
N VAL A 151 -0.92 12.88 -21.23
CA VAL A 151 -1.70 13.59 -22.24
C VAL A 151 -1.74 15.05 -21.79
N PRO A 152 -1.21 16.01 -22.57
CA PRO A 152 -1.22 17.40 -22.15
C PRO A 152 -2.67 17.88 -22.02
N ASP A 153 -2.95 18.61 -20.94
CA ASP A 153 -4.20 19.33 -20.76
C ASP A 153 -4.45 20.18 -21.99
N THR A 154 -5.44 19.79 -22.79
CA THR A 154 -5.94 20.63 -23.87
C THR A 154 -7.08 21.44 -23.29
N PRO A 155 -6.89 22.75 -22.98
CA PRO A 155 -8.02 23.59 -22.63
C PRO A 155 -8.95 23.73 -23.85
N ALA A 156 -10.24 23.50 -23.63
CA ALA A 156 -11.31 23.83 -24.57
C ALA A 156 -11.57 25.34 -24.60
#